data_AF-A0A4Q5W926-F1
#
_entry.id   AF-A0A4Q5W926-F1
#
_cell.length_a   1.000
_cell.length_b   1.000
_cell.length_c   1.000
_cell.angle_alpha   90.00
_cell.angle_beta   90.00
_cell.angle_gamma   90.00
#
_symmetry.space_group_name_H-M   'P 1'
#
loop_
_entity.id
_entity.type
_entity.pdbx_description
1 polymer ?
#
loop_
_entity_poly.entity_id
_entity_poly.type
_entity_poly.pdbx_seq_one_letter_code
_entity_poly.pdbx_strand_id
1 'polypeptide(L)'
;MRILLTLIGIAAFFASGAQTSWKGTSSSSWSNSLNWTNGVPNSTKAAVLGDDAFSGPYQPAISSRATCAGLTIGERRATTLSISKNLSVLGSVQIYAGSGIASAKSTISLTGNWTNNGTYSYSNNNATVIFAGTAQAIGGGASTTFRKLTVNASSVLTVNTNTTVINFFSVSGTVVPAATVAISGSPTVGATGTLKVTGASFGTHYTANNVSLAGGSTVEYTSAGAQTVLAGLSYSTLRITGSGTRTLTANASGLNAGSTAWGNVSVEGGTLDLQTFTL
;
A
#
# COMPACT_ATOMS: atom_id res chain seq x y z
N MET A 1 19.92 23.38 -15.12
CA MET A 1 20.25 23.12 -13.70
C MET A 1 19.88 21.67 -13.40
N ARG A 2 20.88 20.79 -13.24
CA ARG A 2 20.70 19.35 -13.02
C ARG A 2 20.12 19.12 -11.63
N ILE A 3 18.90 18.59 -11.54
CA ILE A 3 18.33 18.16 -10.26
C ILE A 3 18.80 16.74 -9.99
N LEU A 4 19.66 16.63 -8.99
CA LEU A 4 20.26 15.41 -8.46
C LEU A 4 19.17 14.61 -7.72
N LEU A 5 18.79 13.43 -8.23
CA LEU A 5 18.02 12.45 -7.48
C LEU A 5 18.95 11.79 -6.45
N THR A 6 18.96 12.27 -5.22
CA THR A 6 19.53 11.54 -4.08
C THR A 6 18.55 10.45 -3.65
N LEU A 7 18.82 9.22 -4.09
CA LEU A 7 18.27 7.99 -3.53
C LEU A 7 18.89 7.78 -2.14
N ILE A 8 18.25 8.27 -1.08
CA ILE A 8 18.67 7.97 0.29
C ILE A 8 18.11 6.60 0.66
N GLY A 9 18.93 5.56 0.49
CA GLY A 9 18.79 4.33 1.25
C GLY A 9 19.17 4.62 2.70
N ILE A 10 18.19 4.88 3.56
CA ILE A 10 18.42 4.98 5.00
C ILE A 10 18.73 3.58 5.51
N ALA A 11 20.02 3.28 5.69
CA ALA A 11 20.45 2.22 6.60
C ALA A 11 20.11 2.69 8.02
N ALA A 12 18.99 2.21 8.56
CA ALA A 12 18.59 2.53 9.92
C ALA A 12 19.52 1.78 10.89
N PHE A 13 20.44 2.52 11.52
CA PHE A 13 21.23 2.01 12.65
C PHE A 13 20.32 1.85 13.87
N PHE A 14 19.85 0.63 14.12
CA PHE A 14 19.14 0.29 15.35
C PHE A 14 20.12 -0.26 16.39
N ALA A 15 19.85 0.01 17.68
CA ALA A 15 20.58 -0.61 18.78
C ALA A 15 20.57 -2.15 18.65
N SER A 16 21.69 -2.82 18.95
CA SER A 16 21.89 -4.26 18.72
C SER A 16 20.79 -5.19 19.28
N GLY A 17 20.06 -4.79 20.33
CA GLY A 17 18.93 -5.52 20.89
C GLY A 17 17.60 -5.40 20.13
N ALA A 18 17.47 -4.41 19.25
CA ALA A 18 16.25 -4.10 18.51
C ALA A 18 16.11 -4.86 17.18
N GLN A 19 17.09 -5.71 16.83
CA GLN A 19 17.02 -6.58 15.66
C GLN A 19 17.55 -7.98 15.94
N THR A 20 17.19 -8.92 15.08
CA THR A 20 17.70 -10.30 15.08
C THR A 20 17.74 -10.82 13.65
N SER A 21 18.78 -11.60 13.35
CA SER A 21 19.07 -12.07 12.01
C SER A 21 18.79 -13.56 11.88
N TRP A 22 18.21 -13.95 10.75
CA TRP A 22 17.94 -15.34 10.44
C TRP A 22 19.23 -16.08 10.06
N LYS A 23 19.56 -17.11 10.83
CA LYS A 23 20.70 -18.02 10.59
C LYS A 23 20.33 -19.18 9.69
N GLY A 24 19.10 -19.70 9.83
CA GLY A 24 18.62 -20.85 9.07
C GLY A 24 19.41 -22.14 9.29
N THR A 25 20.05 -22.32 10.45
CA THR A 25 20.94 -23.45 10.76
C THR A 25 20.24 -24.64 11.43
N SER A 26 19.04 -24.47 11.98
CA SER A 26 18.34 -25.52 12.73
C SER A 26 17.09 -26.04 12.00
N SER A 27 16.28 -25.17 11.42
CA SER A 27 15.10 -25.56 10.62
C SER A 27 14.54 -24.37 9.83
N SER A 28 13.48 -24.56 9.05
CA SER A 28 12.76 -23.46 8.41
C SER A 28 11.82 -22.69 9.35
N SER A 29 11.57 -23.17 10.57
CA SER A 29 10.55 -22.59 11.44
C SER A 29 10.95 -21.21 11.99
N TRP A 30 10.17 -20.17 11.65
CA TRP A 30 10.33 -18.82 12.20
C TRP A 30 10.35 -18.79 13.73
N SER A 31 9.54 -19.63 14.38
CA SER A 31 9.41 -19.65 15.84
C SER A 31 10.53 -20.39 16.56
N ASN A 32 11.44 -21.05 15.83
CA ASN A 32 12.58 -21.74 16.45
C ASN A 32 13.68 -20.72 16.77
N SER A 33 13.91 -20.45 18.06
CA SER A 33 14.91 -19.49 18.54
C SER A 33 16.34 -19.83 18.10
N LEU A 34 16.65 -21.11 17.85
CA LEU A 34 17.96 -21.53 17.36
C LEU A 34 18.27 -21.02 15.95
N ASN A 35 17.25 -20.65 15.17
CA ASN A 35 17.44 -20.05 13.86
C ASN A 35 17.76 -18.55 13.91
N TRP A 36 17.84 -17.93 15.07
CA TRP A 36 18.03 -16.49 15.20
C TRP A 36 19.32 -16.12 15.94
N THR A 37 19.94 -15.00 15.60
CA THR A 37 21.13 -14.51 16.30
C THR A 37 20.82 -13.95 17.67
N ASN A 38 19.64 -13.35 17.85
CA ASN A 38 19.22 -12.69 19.09
C ASN A 38 17.77 -13.05 19.46
N GLY A 39 17.43 -14.34 19.41
CA GLY A 39 16.08 -14.85 19.68
C GLY A 39 15.06 -14.48 18.60
N VAL A 40 13.82 -14.98 18.75
CA VAL A 40 12.74 -14.79 17.77
C VAL A 40 12.32 -13.31 17.71
N PRO A 41 12.08 -12.73 16.51
CA PRO A 41 11.49 -11.40 16.35
C PRO A 41 10.18 -11.24 17.11
N ASN A 42 9.89 -10.01 17.54
CA ASN A 42 8.68 -9.65 18.28
C ASN A 42 8.33 -8.16 18.06
N SER A 43 7.34 -7.63 18.77
CA SER A 43 6.87 -6.24 18.60
C SER A 43 7.94 -5.16 18.78
N THR A 44 9.04 -5.45 19.47
CA THR A 44 10.16 -4.50 19.67
C THR A 44 11.44 -4.92 18.96
N LYS A 45 11.42 -6.05 18.24
CA LYS A 45 12.59 -6.64 17.59
C LYS A 45 12.34 -6.90 16.11
N ALA A 46 13.08 -6.21 15.26
CA ALA A 46 13.03 -6.36 13.81
C ALA A 46 13.67 -7.68 13.35
N ALA A 47 13.20 -8.21 12.22
CA ALA A 47 13.73 -9.40 11.59
C ALA A 47 14.56 -9.03 10.37
N VAL A 48 15.80 -9.50 10.32
CA VAL A 48 16.68 -9.38 9.15
C VAL A 48 16.91 -10.76 8.56
N LEU A 49 16.53 -10.95 7.30
CA LEU A 49 16.68 -12.20 6.58
C LEU A 49 17.67 -11.99 5.44
N GLY A 50 18.67 -12.87 5.30
CA GLY A 50 19.62 -12.77 4.20
C GLY A 50 20.71 -11.71 4.37
N ASP A 51 21.13 -11.45 5.59
CA ASP A 51 22.43 -10.83 5.87
C ASP A 51 23.52 -11.92 6.04
N ASP A 52 24.70 -11.53 6.53
CA ASP A 52 25.83 -12.46 6.73
C ASP A 52 25.53 -13.55 7.77
N ALA A 53 24.52 -13.37 8.63
CA ALA A 53 24.16 -14.38 9.63
C ALA A 53 23.50 -15.61 8.98
N PHE A 54 22.90 -15.46 7.79
CA PHE A 54 22.23 -16.55 7.09
C PHE A 54 23.26 -17.54 6.52
N SER A 55 23.61 -18.55 7.32
CA SER A 55 24.67 -19.52 7.04
C SER A 55 24.18 -20.97 6.86
N GLY A 56 22.96 -21.29 7.28
CA GLY A 56 22.40 -22.64 7.11
C GLY A 56 21.53 -22.81 5.86
N PRO A 57 21.06 -24.04 5.58
CA PRO A 57 20.33 -24.36 4.35
C PRO A 57 18.84 -23.97 4.41
N TYR A 58 18.31 -23.61 5.58
CA TYR A 58 16.87 -23.48 5.78
C TYR A 58 16.39 -22.05 5.52
N GLN A 59 15.54 -21.89 4.50
CA GLN A 59 14.79 -20.65 4.25
C GLN A 59 13.73 -20.43 5.35
N PRO A 60 13.45 -19.17 5.74
CA PRO A 60 12.51 -18.87 6.81
C PRO A 60 11.06 -19.11 6.39
N ALA A 61 10.29 -19.72 7.29
CA ALA A 61 8.87 -20.02 7.10
C ALA A 61 8.04 -19.65 8.33
N ILE A 62 6.99 -18.85 8.12
CA ILE A 62 5.97 -18.49 9.11
C ILE A 62 4.80 -19.46 8.96
N SER A 63 4.84 -20.53 9.76
CA SER A 63 3.80 -21.58 9.87
C SER A 63 2.94 -21.46 11.12
N SER A 64 3.21 -20.45 11.96
CA SER A 64 2.43 -20.02 13.13
C SER A 64 2.32 -18.49 13.12
N ARG A 65 1.40 -17.89 13.89
CA ARG A 65 1.27 -16.42 13.96
C ARG A 65 2.60 -15.81 14.42
N ALA A 66 3.04 -14.74 13.76
CA ALA A 66 4.30 -14.08 14.08
C ALA A 66 4.15 -12.55 14.11
N THR A 67 5.06 -11.90 14.85
CA THR A 67 5.15 -10.44 14.95
C THR A 67 6.62 -10.01 14.87
N CYS A 68 6.93 -8.91 14.20
CA CYS A 68 8.24 -8.26 14.24
C CYS A 68 8.11 -6.73 14.23
N ALA A 69 9.11 -6.00 14.73
CA ALA A 69 9.13 -4.53 14.69
C ALA A 69 9.41 -3.96 13.29
N GLY A 70 9.95 -4.78 12.40
CA GLY A 70 10.31 -4.45 11.03
C GLY A 70 10.76 -5.73 10.32
N LEU A 71 10.73 -5.73 8.99
CA LEU A 71 11.10 -6.89 8.19
C LEU A 71 12.00 -6.47 7.03
N THR A 72 13.23 -6.95 7.05
CA THR A 72 14.20 -6.79 5.96
C THR A 72 14.52 -8.14 5.35
N ILE A 73 14.47 -8.25 4.02
CA ILE A 73 14.70 -9.51 3.30
C ILE A 73 15.68 -9.30 2.16
N GLY A 74 16.81 -10.00 2.22
CA GLY A 74 17.65 -10.23 1.06
C GLY A 74 18.76 -9.22 0.82
N GLU A 75 19.18 -8.47 1.83
CA GLU A 75 20.16 -7.38 1.63
C GLU A 75 21.48 -7.89 1.03
N ARG A 76 21.94 -9.08 1.43
CA ARG A 76 23.25 -9.64 1.00
C ARG A 76 23.14 -11.06 0.42
N ARG A 77 22.15 -11.84 0.84
CA ARG A 77 21.92 -13.23 0.41
C ARG A 77 20.47 -13.41 -0.04
N ALA A 78 20.28 -14.02 -1.21
CA ALA A 78 18.96 -14.34 -1.74
C ALA A 78 18.13 -15.14 -0.72
N THR A 79 16.97 -14.60 -0.35
CA THR A 79 16.13 -15.16 0.71
C THR A 79 14.67 -15.13 0.32
N THR A 80 13.98 -16.25 0.52
CA THR A 80 12.54 -16.38 0.29
C THR A 80 11.83 -16.66 1.60
N LEU A 81 11.06 -15.70 2.09
CA LEU A 81 10.20 -15.88 3.26
C LEU A 81 8.87 -16.51 2.83
N SER A 82 8.59 -17.72 3.31
CA SER A 82 7.29 -18.37 3.10
C SER A 82 6.32 -18.03 4.23
N ILE A 83 5.10 -17.58 3.91
CA ILE A 83 4.11 -17.15 4.90
C ILE A 83 2.80 -17.91 4.71
N SER A 84 2.48 -18.81 5.65
CA SER A 84 1.22 -19.58 5.65
C SER A 84 0.32 -19.28 6.86
N LYS A 85 0.76 -18.42 7.77
CA LYS A 85 -0.02 -17.85 8.88
C LYS A 85 0.24 -16.35 9.00
N ASN A 86 -0.59 -15.66 9.78
CA ASN A 86 -0.56 -14.20 9.84
C ASN A 86 0.76 -13.65 10.40
N LEU A 87 1.22 -12.56 9.79
CA LEU A 87 2.38 -11.79 10.21
C LEU A 87 1.96 -10.35 10.50
N SER A 88 2.34 -9.83 11.67
CA SER A 88 2.21 -8.41 12.01
C SER A 88 3.58 -7.73 12.02
N VAL A 89 3.76 -6.68 11.23
CA VAL A 89 4.99 -5.90 11.13
C VAL A 89 4.73 -4.51 11.70
N LEU A 90 5.28 -4.20 12.87
CA LEU A 90 5.10 -2.91 13.55
C LEU A 90 6.03 -1.81 12.97
N GLY A 91 6.33 -1.94 11.68
CA GLY A 91 7.20 -1.06 10.92
C GLY A 91 7.18 -1.42 9.45
N SER A 92 8.28 -1.17 8.77
CA SER A 92 8.39 -1.34 7.31
C SER A 92 8.70 -2.78 6.91
N VAL A 93 8.28 -3.14 5.70
CA VAL A 93 8.69 -4.33 4.95
C VAL A 93 9.58 -3.89 3.80
N GLN A 94 10.81 -4.39 3.77
CA GLN A 94 11.81 -4.13 2.73
C GLN A 94 12.22 -5.45 2.08
N ILE A 95 12.00 -5.56 0.77
CA ILE A 95 12.42 -6.70 -0.05
C ILE A 95 13.50 -6.22 -1.01
N TYR A 96 14.70 -6.79 -0.92
CA TYR A 96 15.81 -6.51 -1.83
C TYR A 96 15.72 -7.39 -3.09
N ALA A 97 16.45 -6.98 -4.14
CA ALA A 97 16.51 -7.70 -5.41
C ALA A 97 17.00 -9.15 -5.22
N GLY A 98 16.47 -10.06 -6.04
CA GLY A 98 16.78 -11.50 -5.95
C GLY A 98 16.16 -12.23 -4.76
N SER A 99 15.40 -11.54 -3.91
CA SER A 99 14.72 -12.10 -2.74
C SER A 99 13.22 -11.91 -2.82
N GLY A 100 12.48 -12.53 -1.90
CA GLY A 100 11.03 -12.41 -1.94
C GLY A 100 10.23 -12.90 -0.76
N ILE A 101 8.93 -12.62 -0.85
CA ILE A 101 7.90 -13.15 0.03
C ILE A 101 6.97 -14.03 -0.81
N ALA A 102 6.75 -15.25 -0.34
CA ALA A 102 5.78 -16.19 -0.88
C ALA A 102 4.62 -16.35 0.12
N SER A 103 3.49 -15.70 -0.17
CA SER A 103 2.32 -15.66 0.70
C SER A 103 1.26 -16.70 0.29
N ALA A 104 0.85 -17.56 1.22
CA ALA A 104 -0.24 -18.50 1.03
C ALA A 104 -1.55 -17.94 1.65
N LYS A 105 -2.33 -18.76 2.37
CA LYS A 105 -3.51 -18.29 3.12
C LYS A 105 -3.08 -17.51 4.37
N SER A 106 -2.61 -16.28 4.18
CA SER A 106 -2.08 -15.44 5.26
C SER A 106 -2.55 -13.99 5.17
N THR A 107 -2.44 -13.29 6.29
CA THR A 107 -2.55 -11.83 6.36
C THR A 107 -1.21 -11.25 6.80
N ILE A 108 -0.67 -10.32 6.02
CA ILE A 108 0.47 -9.48 6.40
C ILE A 108 -0.11 -8.10 6.75
N SER A 109 -0.07 -7.73 8.03
CA SER A 109 -0.42 -6.38 8.46
C SER A 109 0.85 -5.60 8.75
N LEU A 110 0.96 -4.37 8.24
CA LEU A 110 2.11 -3.50 8.47
C LEU A 110 1.69 -2.09 8.87
N THR A 111 2.53 -1.45 9.68
CA THR A 111 2.35 -0.04 10.11
C THR A 111 3.37 0.93 9.51
N GLY A 112 4.40 0.42 8.82
CA GLY A 112 5.37 1.22 8.06
C GLY A 112 5.24 1.04 6.54
N ASN A 113 6.31 1.30 5.81
CA ASN A 113 6.31 1.29 4.35
C ASN A 113 6.42 -0.14 3.79
N TRP A 114 5.85 -0.35 2.61
CA TRP A 114 6.09 -1.52 1.77
C TRP A 114 7.03 -1.14 0.63
N THR A 115 8.26 -1.65 0.66
CA THR A 115 9.25 -1.39 -0.39
C THR A 115 9.65 -2.70 -1.04
N ASN A 116 9.27 -2.89 -2.31
CA ASN A 116 9.56 -4.10 -3.07
C ASN A 116 10.56 -3.84 -4.19
N ASN A 117 11.80 -4.30 -4.01
CA ASN A 117 12.83 -4.37 -5.06
C ASN A 117 13.08 -5.80 -5.53
N GLY A 118 12.37 -6.78 -4.96
CA GLY A 118 12.47 -8.19 -5.28
C GLY A 118 11.11 -8.73 -5.76
N THR A 119 10.66 -9.81 -5.15
CA THR A 119 9.41 -10.48 -5.53
C THR A 119 8.42 -10.56 -4.36
N TYR A 120 7.16 -10.24 -4.65
CA TYR A 120 6.03 -10.61 -3.80
C TYR A 120 5.11 -11.50 -4.62
N SER A 121 4.88 -12.71 -4.13
CA SER A 121 4.02 -13.69 -4.76
C SER A 121 2.94 -14.15 -3.79
N TYR A 122 1.79 -14.53 -4.34
CA TYR A 122 0.72 -15.16 -3.59
C TYR A 122 0.26 -16.44 -4.30
N SER A 123 -0.06 -17.48 -3.53
CA SER A 123 -0.56 -18.76 -4.05
C SER A 123 -2.01 -19.05 -3.65
N ASN A 124 -2.60 -18.23 -2.77
CA ASN A 124 -3.97 -18.43 -2.28
C ASN A 124 -4.84 -17.18 -2.49
N ASN A 125 -6.13 -17.41 -2.77
CA ASN A 125 -7.10 -16.33 -2.98
C ASN A 125 -7.34 -15.44 -1.76
N ASN A 126 -6.91 -15.86 -0.56
CA ASN A 126 -7.07 -15.12 0.69
C ASN A 126 -5.79 -14.44 1.19
N ALA A 127 -4.70 -14.46 0.41
CA ALA A 127 -3.50 -13.68 0.73
C ALA A 127 -3.88 -12.19 0.80
N THR A 128 -3.66 -11.58 1.97
CA THR A 128 -4.11 -10.21 2.26
C THR A 128 -2.96 -9.38 2.80
N VAL A 129 -2.82 -8.15 2.29
CA VAL A 129 -1.92 -7.14 2.86
C VAL A 129 -2.76 -5.99 3.42
N ILE A 130 -2.48 -5.59 4.66
CA ILE A 130 -3.23 -4.56 5.39
C ILE A 130 -2.28 -3.43 5.82
N PHE A 131 -2.50 -2.25 5.27
CA PHE A 131 -1.84 -1.01 5.69
C PHE A 131 -2.61 -0.42 6.89
N ALA A 132 -2.04 -0.56 8.09
CA ALA A 132 -2.67 -0.24 9.37
C ALA A 132 -1.96 0.88 10.16
N GLY A 133 -0.91 1.49 9.61
CA GLY A 133 -0.19 2.62 10.20
C GLY A 133 -0.76 3.96 9.75
N THR A 134 -0.33 5.05 10.39
CA THR A 134 -0.86 6.40 10.15
C THR A 134 -0.44 6.98 8.80
N ALA A 135 0.86 6.91 8.48
CA ALA A 135 1.43 7.34 7.21
C ALA A 135 2.32 6.22 6.66
N GLN A 136 2.01 5.75 5.46
CA GLN A 136 2.67 4.61 4.85
C GLN A 136 2.83 4.83 3.35
N ALA A 137 3.82 4.16 2.76
CA ALA A 137 4.04 4.19 1.33
C ALA A 137 4.18 2.78 0.74
N ILE A 138 3.70 2.60 -0.49
CA ILE A 138 4.13 1.55 -1.41
C ILE A 138 5.20 2.14 -2.33
N GLY A 139 6.34 1.45 -2.44
CA GLY A 139 7.42 1.83 -3.34
C GLY A 139 8.35 0.65 -3.66
N GLY A 140 9.57 0.99 -4.09
CA GLY A 140 10.57 0.04 -4.59
C GLY A 140 10.56 -0.06 -6.12
N GLY A 141 11.64 -0.59 -6.70
CA GLY A 141 11.82 -0.68 -8.15
C GLY A 141 10.92 -1.71 -8.84
N ALA A 142 10.35 -2.67 -8.10
CA ALA A 142 9.43 -3.67 -8.64
C ALA A 142 7.98 -3.28 -8.33
N SER A 143 7.11 -3.34 -9.34
CA SER A 143 5.67 -3.23 -9.11
C SER A 143 5.19 -4.38 -8.23
N THR A 144 4.24 -4.11 -7.34
CA THR A 144 3.66 -5.14 -6.47
C THR A 144 2.24 -5.48 -6.91
N THR A 145 1.98 -6.78 -7.09
CA THR A 145 0.63 -7.29 -7.31
C THR A 145 0.09 -7.89 -6.01
N PHE A 146 -0.89 -7.22 -5.42
CA PHE A 146 -1.61 -7.70 -4.24
C PHE A 146 -2.85 -8.51 -4.67
N ARG A 147 -3.06 -9.66 -4.03
CA ARG A 147 -4.33 -10.39 -4.20
C ARG A 147 -5.47 -9.63 -3.54
N LYS A 148 -5.33 -9.36 -2.23
CA LYS A 148 -6.21 -8.47 -1.47
C LYS A 148 -5.39 -7.38 -0.79
N LEU A 149 -5.87 -6.14 -0.89
CA LEU A 149 -5.27 -4.96 -0.26
C LEU A 149 -6.33 -4.24 0.57
N THR A 150 -5.99 -3.91 1.82
CA THR A 150 -6.82 -3.11 2.70
C THR A 150 -6.05 -1.89 3.21
N VAL A 151 -6.68 -0.73 3.13
CA VAL A 151 -6.21 0.54 3.71
C VAL A 151 -7.15 0.91 4.86
N ASN A 152 -6.68 0.80 6.10
CA ASN A 152 -7.50 1.05 7.29
C ASN A 152 -7.89 2.53 7.45
N ALA A 153 -8.93 2.80 8.23
CA ALA A 153 -9.55 4.12 8.37
C ALA A 153 -8.60 5.26 8.78
N SER A 154 -7.56 4.95 9.57
CA SER A 154 -6.57 5.93 10.03
C SER A 154 -5.31 6.00 9.15
N SER A 155 -5.26 5.23 8.07
CA SER A 155 -4.09 5.12 7.22
C SER A 155 -4.11 6.11 6.07
N VAL A 156 -3.01 6.83 5.88
CA VAL A 156 -2.70 7.54 4.64
C VAL A 156 -1.67 6.72 3.88
N LEU A 157 -2.08 6.15 2.74
CA LEU A 157 -1.26 5.31 1.88
C LEU A 157 -0.82 6.08 0.64
N THR A 158 0.46 6.48 0.59
CA THR A 158 1.08 7.01 -0.62
C THR A 158 1.51 5.87 -1.55
N VAL A 159 1.18 5.94 -2.84
CA VAL A 159 1.56 4.91 -3.82
C VAL A 159 2.53 5.52 -4.83
N ASN A 160 3.82 5.17 -4.70
CA ASN A 160 4.90 5.77 -5.49
C ASN A 160 5.28 4.94 -6.72
N THR A 161 4.80 3.71 -6.84
CA THR A 161 5.03 2.84 -7.99
C THR A 161 3.76 2.14 -8.44
N ASN A 162 3.71 1.79 -9.73
CA ASN A 162 2.57 1.09 -10.29
C ASN A 162 2.25 -0.16 -9.48
N THR A 163 0.98 -0.30 -9.11
CA THR A 163 0.51 -1.35 -8.20
C THR A 163 -0.72 -2.00 -8.79
N THR A 164 -0.85 -3.31 -8.63
CA THR A 164 -2.02 -4.07 -9.07
C THR A 164 -2.71 -4.70 -7.87
N VAL A 165 -4.04 -4.59 -7.80
CA VAL A 165 -4.90 -5.27 -6.84
C VAL A 165 -5.97 -6.03 -7.60
N ILE A 166 -5.93 -7.36 -7.56
CA ILE A 166 -6.77 -8.18 -8.45
C ILE A 166 -8.14 -8.49 -7.86
N ASN A 167 -8.19 -8.98 -6.61
CA ASN A 167 -9.40 -9.64 -6.12
C ASN A 167 -10.22 -8.77 -5.16
N PHE A 168 -9.57 -7.99 -4.30
CA PHE A 168 -10.27 -7.14 -3.35
C PHE A 168 -9.41 -5.96 -2.95
N PHE A 169 -9.89 -4.75 -3.21
CA PHE A 169 -9.25 -3.52 -2.79
C PHE A 169 -10.20 -2.73 -1.90
N SER A 170 -9.99 -2.77 -0.58
CA SER A 170 -10.81 -2.04 0.38
C SER A 170 -10.10 -0.80 0.88
N VAL A 171 -10.81 0.33 0.85
CA VAL A 171 -10.28 1.62 1.26
C VAL A 171 -11.21 2.25 2.30
N SER A 172 -10.79 2.22 3.56
CA SER A 172 -11.42 3.00 4.63
C SER A 172 -10.61 4.24 5.00
N GLY A 173 -9.31 4.24 4.71
CA GLY A 173 -8.41 5.40 4.89
C GLY A 173 -8.26 6.23 3.62
N THR A 174 -7.10 6.87 3.44
CA THR A 174 -6.80 7.71 2.27
C THR A 174 -5.76 7.05 1.37
N VAL A 175 -6.01 6.99 0.07
CA VAL A 175 -5.05 6.56 -0.95
C VAL A 175 -4.57 7.77 -1.74
N VAL A 176 -3.25 7.96 -1.81
CA VAL A 176 -2.57 9.08 -2.47
C VAL A 176 -1.56 8.54 -3.50
N PRO A 177 -1.98 8.31 -4.74
CA PRO A 177 -1.05 7.95 -5.82
C PRO A 177 -0.13 9.14 -6.15
N ALA A 178 1.12 8.88 -6.52
CA ALA A 178 1.93 9.89 -7.20
C ALA A 178 1.35 10.21 -8.59
N ALA A 179 1.64 11.40 -9.14
CA ALA A 179 0.92 11.98 -10.29
C ALA A 179 0.81 11.08 -11.53
N THR A 180 1.79 10.20 -11.76
CA THR A 180 1.85 9.31 -12.92
C THR A 180 1.63 7.83 -12.59
N VAL A 181 1.30 7.52 -11.33
CA VAL A 181 1.20 6.13 -10.84
C VAL A 181 -0.19 5.59 -11.05
N ALA A 182 -0.27 4.41 -11.68
CA ALA A 182 -1.49 3.64 -11.83
C ALA A 182 -1.64 2.58 -10.73
N ILE A 183 -2.87 2.47 -10.21
CA ILE A 183 -3.34 1.42 -9.31
C ILE A 183 -4.40 0.62 -10.06
N SER A 184 -3.98 -0.49 -10.66
CA SER A 184 -4.88 -1.37 -11.40
C SER A 184 -5.67 -2.24 -10.44
N GLY A 185 -6.95 -1.95 -10.26
CA GLY A 185 -7.84 -2.71 -9.39
C GLY A 185 -9.15 -1.97 -9.16
N SER A 186 -10.13 -2.68 -8.59
CA SER A 186 -11.48 -2.15 -8.35
C SER A 186 -11.65 -1.76 -6.87
N PRO A 187 -11.38 -0.51 -6.47
CA PRO A 187 -11.55 -0.06 -5.09
C PRO A 187 -13.02 -0.10 -4.67
N THR A 188 -13.27 -0.70 -3.51
CA THR A 188 -14.47 -0.52 -2.69
C THR A 188 -14.12 0.46 -1.56
N VAL A 189 -14.63 1.68 -1.68
CA VAL A 189 -14.34 2.78 -0.77
C VAL A 189 -15.44 2.88 0.29
N GLY A 190 -15.06 2.67 1.55
CA GLY A 190 -15.97 2.76 2.69
C GLY A 190 -16.35 4.22 3.02
N ALA A 191 -17.26 4.39 3.98
CA ALA A 191 -17.82 5.70 4.35
C ALA A 191 -16.79 6.73 4.84
N THR A 192 -15.63 6.30 5.32
CA THR A 192 -14.53 7.18 5.73
C THR A 192 -13.41 7.26 4.68
N GLY A 193 -13.52 6.46 3.62
CA GLY A 193 -12.46 6.27 2.63
C GLY A 193 -12.33 7.46 1.69
N THR A 194 -11.09 7.78 1.33
CA THR A 194 -10.75 8.83 0.38
C THR A 194 -9.85 8.30 -0.73
N LEU A 195 -10.23 8.55 -1.98
CA LEU A 195 -9.36 8.39 -3.14
C LEU A 195 -8.88 9.77 -3.60
N LYS A 196 -7.56 10.00 -3.62
CA LYS A 196 -7.00 11.23 -4.20
C LYS A 196 -6.65 11.04 -5.67
N VAL A 197 -6.99 12.03 -6.47
CA VAL A 197 -6.57 12.18 -7.87
C VAL A 197 -5.52 13.28 -7.93
N THR A 198 -4.26 12.90 -8.14
CA THR A 198 -3.09 13.81 -8.20
C THR A 198 -2.62 14.05 -9.65
N GLY A 199 -2.92 13.12 -10.55
CA GLY A 199 -2.67 13.13 -11.98
C GLY A 199 -3.78 13.82 -12.78
N ALA A 200 -3.68 13.76 -14.11
CA ALA A 200 -4.56 14.52 -15.01
C ALA A 200 -6.04 14.07 -14.99
N SER A 201 -6.32 12.82 -14.60
CA SER A 201 -7.69 12.30 -14.53
C SER A 201 -7.81 11.18 -13.51
N PHE A 202 -9.03 10.85 -13.09
CA PHE A 202 -9.29 9.69 -12.24
C PHE A 202 -8.68 8.39 -12.81
N GLY A 203 -8.83 8.19 -14.12
CA GLY A 203 -8.31 7.03 -14.85
C GLY A 203 -6.78 6.96 -14.92
N THR A 204 -6.06 8.05 -14.60
CA THR A 204 -4.59 8.00 -14.45
C THR A 204 -4.19 7.09 -13.29
N HIS A 205 -5.00 7.04 -12.23
CA HIS A 205 -4.70 6.25 -11.04
C HIS A 205 -5.58 5.03 -10.88
N TYR A 206 -6.86 5.13 -11.21
CA TYR A 206 -7.83 4.07 -10.92
C TYR A 206 -8.35 3.56 -12.26
N THR A 207 -7.65 2.57 -12.80
CA THR A 207 -7.81 2.11 -14.19
C THR A 207 -8.92 1.07 -14.38
N ALA A 208 -9.55 0.59 -13.31
CA ALA A 208 -10.64 -0.38 -13.40
C ALA A 208 -12.02 0.29 -13.54
N ASN A 209 -12.92 -0.40 -14.24
CA ASN A 209 -14.26 0.11 -14.55
C ASN A 209 -15.26 0.03 -13.37
N ASN A 210 -14.87 -0.60 -12.24
CA ASN A 210 -15.81 -1.00 -11.18
C ASN A 210 -15.44 -0.38 -9.82
N VAL A 211 -15.31 0.94 -9.76
CA VAL A 211 -15.15 1.65 -8.48
C VAL A 211 -16.48 1.71 -7.74
N SER A 212 -16.50 1.26 -6.48
CA SER A 212 -17.66 1.34 -5.60
C SER A 212 -17.42 2.37 -4.51
N LEU A 213 -18.32 3.34 -4.40
CA LEU A 213 -18.27 4.45 -3.44
C LEU A 213 -19.44 4.34 -2.47
N ALA A 214 -19.16 4.05 -1.19
CA ALA A 214 -20.17 4.08 -0.15
C ALA A 214 -20.63 5.53 0.15
N GLY A 215 -21.82 5.69 0.73
CA GLY A 215 -22.24 6.95 1.32
C GLY A 215 -21.21 7.42 2.37
N GLY A 216 -20.80 8.68 2.31
CA GLY A 216 -19.74 9.28 3.13
C GLY A 216 -18.34 9.27 2.50
N SER A 217 -18.09 8.40 1.51
CA SER A 217 -16.77 8.33 0.85
C SER A 217 -16.42 9.62 0.09
N THR A 218 -15.13 9.85 -0.14
CA THR A 218 -14.63 11.03 -0.86
C THR A 218 -13.77 10.65 -2.05
N VAL A 219 -13.99 11.33 -3.18
CA VAL A 219 -12.99 11.43 -4.25
C VAL A 219 -12.49 12.87 -4.31
N GLU A 220 -11.18 13.04 -4.15
CA GLU A 220 -10.55 14.35 -4.01
C GLU A 220 -9.63 14.65 -5.20
N TYR A 221 -9.93 15.68 -5.98
CA TYR A 221 -9.07 16.17 -7.07
C TYR A 221 -8.12 17.25 -6.54
N THR A 222 -6.82 16.96 -6.58
CA THR A 222 -5.81 17.69 -5.78
C THR A 222 -4.71 18.33 -6.61
N SER A 223 -4.66 18.10 -7.93
CA SER A 223 -3.55 18.59 -8.75
C SER A 223 -3.56 20.11 -8.87
N ALA A 224 -2.38 20.72 -8.95
CA ALA A 224 -2.25 22.14 -9.30
C ALA A 224 -2.52 22.38 -10.81
N GLY A 225 -2.32 21.36 -11.65
CA GLY A 225 -2.68 21.39 -13.05
C GLY A 225 -4.16 21.13 -13.28
N ALA A 226 -4.61 21.31 -14.53
CA ALA A 226 -5.96 20.96 -14.93
C ALA A 226 -6.21 19.45 -14.76
N GLN A 227 -7.44 19.08 -14.37
CA GLN A 227 -7.86 17.69 -14.24
C GLN A 227 -9.20 17.46 -14.90
N THR A 228 -9.40 16.27 -15.46
CA THR A 228 -10.72 15.81 -15.91
C THR A 228 -11.43 15.10 -14.78
N VAL A 229 -12.62 15.57 -14.43
CA VAL A 229 -13.51 14.89 -13.48
C VAL A 229 -14.19 13.74 -14.22
N LEU A 230 -14.06 12.52 -13.70
CA LEU A 230 -14.65 11.33 -14.32
C LEU A 230 -16.17 11.40 -14.25
N ALA A 231 -16.81 11.43 -15.43
CA ALA A 231 -18.23 11.21 -15.59
C ALA A 231 -18.59 9.71 -15.42
N GLY A 232 -19.82 9.41 -15.01
CA GLY A 232 -20.26 8.02 -14.81
C GLY A 232 -19.95 7.41 -13.44
N LEU A 233 -19.31 8.16 -12.53
CA LEU A 233 -19.09 7.73 -11.15
C LEU A 233 -20.15 8.37 -10.24
N SER A 234 -20.82 7.56 -9.40
CA SER A 234 -21.74 8.06 -8.38
C SER A 234 -20.98 8.52 -7.14
N TYR A 235 -20.45 9.74 -7.20
CA TYR A 235 -19.70 10.36 -6.10
C TYR A 235 -20.56 10.47 -4.85
N SER A 236 -20.04 10.13 -3.67
CA SER A 236 -20.67 10.56 -2.42
C SER A 236 -20.21 11.96 -2.03
N THR A 237 -18.90 12.19 -1.93
CA THR A 237 -18.33 13.54 -1.88
C THR A 237 -17.36 13.73 -3.04
N LEU A 238 -17.63 14.71 -3.90
CA LEU A 238 -16.67 15.23 -4.88
C LEU A 238 -15.97 16.44 -4.25
N ARG A 239 -14.68 16.34 -3.99
CA ARG A 239 -13.90 17.40 -3.35
C ARG A 239 -12.79 17.91 -4.25
N ILE A 240 -12.65 19.23 -4.36
CA ILE A 240 -11.65 19.91 -5.18
C ILE A 240 -10.78 20.77 -4.25
N THR A 241 -9.49 20.44 -4.15
CA THR A 241 -8.56 21.12 -3.22
C THR A 241 -7.33 21.73 -3.90
N GLY A 242 -6.87 21.19 -5.03
CA GLY A 242 -5.73 21.81 -5.74
C GLY A 242 -6.15 23.08 -6.49
N SER A 243 -5.20 23.80 -7.08
CA SER A 243 -5.45 25.12 -7.69
C SER A 243 -5.93 25.09 -9.16
N GLY A 244 -5.89 23.95 -9.85
CA GLY A 244 -6.20 23.88 -11.29
C GLY A 244 -7.69 23.95 -11.65
N THR A 245 -8.00 23.90 -12.93
CA THR A 245 -9.40 23.76 -13.41
C THR A 245 -9.78 22.30 -13.53
N ARG A 246 -10.95 21.94 -12.97
CA ARG A 246 -11.47 20.58 -12.91
C ARG A 246 -12.69 20.53 -13.79
N THR A 247 -12.55 19.91 -14.95
CA THR A 247 -13.55 20.01 -16.02
C THR A 247 -14.33 18.71 -16.11
N LEU A 248 -15.65 18.82 -16.14
CA LEU A 248 -16.56 17.72 -16.44
C LEU A 248 -16.69 17.58 -17.96
N THR A 249 -16.65 16.34 -18.48
CA THR A 249 -16.71 16.08 -19.95
C THR A 249 -18.00 15.38 -20.39
N ALA A 250 -18.87 15.03 -19.45
CA ALA A 250 -20.20 14.46 -19.67
C ALA A 250 -21.00 14.56 -18.35
N ASN A 251 -22.31 14.33 -18.39
CA ASN A 251 -23.12 14.29 -17.16
C ASN A 251 -22.61 13.20 -16.19
N ALA A 252 -22.52 13.53 -14.91
CA ALA A 252 -22.24 12.52 -13.88
C ALA A 252 -23.47 11.63 -13.64
N SER A 253 -23.26 10.52 -12.93
CA SER A 253 -24.34 9.58 -12.57
C SER A 253 -25.22 10.07 -11.42
N GLY A 254 -25.10 11.33 -10.99
CA GLY A 254 -25.70 11.83 -9.77
C GLY A 254 -24.82 11.62 -8.55
N LEU A 255 -24.96 12.50 -7.55
CA LEU A 255 -24.38 12.31 -6.23
C LEU A 255 -25.13 11.21 -5.45
N ASN A 256 -24.39 10.36 -4.73
CA ASN A 256 -24.96 9.47 -3.73
C ASN A 256 -25.35 10.28 -2.49
N ALA A 257 -26.57 10.81 -2.50
CA ALA A 257 -27.13 11.75 -1.52
C ALA A 257 -28.20 11.10 -0.61
N GLY A 258 -28.01 9.85 -0.20
CA GLY A 258 -28.96 9.13 0.66
C GLY A 258 -29.13 9.66 2.10
N SER A 259 -28.40 10.72 2.48
CA SER A 259 -28.44 11.38 3.79
C SER A 259 -27.94 12.81 3.65
N THR A 260 -28.36 13.74 4.52
CA THR A 260 -27.85 15.12 4.53
C THR A 260 -26.36 15.23 4.93
N ALA A 261 -25.77 14.16 5.45
CA ALA A 261 -24.35 14.11 5.83
C ALA A 261 -23.40 13.90 4.62
N TRP A 262 -23.92 13.48 3.46
CA TRP A 262 -23.12 13.19 2.28
C TRP A 262 -23.92 13.46 0.99
N GLY A 263 -23.30 13.26 -0.18
CA GLY A 263 -23.88 13.73 -1.45
C GLY A 263 -23.52 15.18 -1.72
N ASN A 264 -22.25 15.52 -1.50
CA ASN A 264 -21.77 16.91 -1.46
C ASN A 264 -20.73 17.17 -2.55
N VAL A 265 -20.68 18.43 -2.98
CA VAL A 265 -19.59 18.98 -3.78
C VAL A 265 -18.90 20.02 -2.93
N SER A 266 -17.60 19.86 -2.70
CA SER A 266 -16.77 20.83 -1.98
C SER A 266 -15.70 21.39 -2.91
N VAL A 267 -15.69 22.71 -3.10
CA VAL A 267 -14.65 23.42 -3.87
C VAL A 267 -13.89 24.30 -2.90
N GLU A 268 -12.78 23.78 -2.39
CA GLU A 268 -11.90 24.44 -1.42
C GLU A 268 -10.70 25.11 -2.11
N GLY A 269 -10.43 24.74 -3.36
CA GLY A 269 -9.40 25.35 -4.20
C GLY A 269 -9.70 25.21 -5.69
N GLY A 270 -9.09 26.11 -6.48
CA GLY A 270 -9.21 26.13 -7.94
C GLY A 270 -10.63 26.34 -8.44
N THR A 271 -10.94 25.78 -9.61
CA THR A 271 -12.25 25.90 -10.27
C THR A 271 -12.81 24.53 -10.59
N LEU A 272 -14.10 24.31 -10.30
CA LEU A 272 -14.89 23.23 -10.88
C LEU A 272 -15.70 23.79 -12.06
N ASP A 273 -15.33 23.38 -13.27
CA ASP A 273 -15.98 23.78 -14.51
C ASP A 273 -16.94 22.68 -14.99
N LEU A 274 -18.24 22.95 -14.85
CA LEU A 274 -19.30 22.05 -15.26
C LEU A 274 -19.62 22.15 -16.76
N GLN A 275 -19.16 23.19 -17.45
CA GLN A 275 -19.62 23.52 -18.80
C GLN A 275 -21.16 23.53 -18.89
N THR A 276 -21.75 22.68 -19.74
CA THR A 276 -23.20 22.48 -19.89
C THR A 276 -23.70 21.22 -19.18
N PHE A 277 -22.86 20.55 -18.39
CA PHE A 277 -23.16 19.27 -17.77
C PHE A 277 -23.69 19.41 -16.34
N THR A 278 -24.30 18.34 -15.83
CA THR A 278 -24.81 18.25 -14.46
C THR A 278 -24.07 17.21 -13.62
N LEU A 279 -24.06 17.43 -12.31
CA LEU A 279 -23.55 16.49 -11.31
C LEU A 279 -24.64 15.58 -10.74
#